data_AF-A0A1C5BH55-F1
#
_entry.id   AF-A0A1C5BH55-F1
#
_cell.length_a   1.000
_cell.length_b   1.000
_cell.length_c   1.000
_cell.angle_alpha   90.00
_cell.angle_beta   90.00
_cell.angle_gamma   90.00
#
_symmetry.space_group_name_H-M   'P 1'
#
loop_
_entity.id
_entity.type
_entity.pdbx_description
1 polymer ?
#
loop_
_entity_poly.entity_id
_entity_poly.type
_entity_poly.pdbx_seq_one_letter_code
_entity_poly.pdbx_strand_id
1 'polypeptide(L)'
;MRMAVAHVEQHELVWVVSWTSEEYLRTRNPDFMLAGNGPYLVDRLNGGLHQIGVVSAVTKAWEVDYRVRIRGQVVRTAVDDLHDEVRAAAAARGRIHAMHTLRQRLPVLTHAQVIEYVTALKDGEAPPHLVEVANRELVPPVDPVLSVQTIRRPGQC
;
A
#
# COMPACT_ATOMS: atom_id res chain seq x y z
N MET A 1 12.11 -5.78 -33.47
CA MET A 1 10.67 -5.78 -33.15
C MET A 1 10.29 -4.39 -32.67
N ARG A 2 9.27 -3.75 -33.24
CA ARG A 2 8.80 -2.44 -32.79
C ARG A 2 7.76 -2.61 -31.68
N MET A 3 7.80 -1.71 -30.71
CA MET A 3 6.84 -1.68 -29.61
C MET A 3 5.84 -0.55 -29.85
N ALA A 4 4.59 -0.79 -29.46
CA ALA A 4 3.52 0.18 -29.54
C ALA A 4 2.73 0.19 -28.23
N VAL A 5 2.18 1.36 -27.89
CA VAL A 5 1.17 1.49 -26.84
C VAL A 5 -0.10 0.83 -27.36
N ALA A 6 -0.55 -0.20 -26.68
CA ALA A 6 -1.72 -0.98 -27.04
C ALA A 6 -3.00 -0.43 -26.39
N HIS A 7 -2.88 0.08 -25.16
CA HIS A 7 -4.01 0.61 -24.41
C HIS A 7 -3.53 1.64 -23.39
N VAL A 8 -4.36 2.65 -23.16
CA VAL A 8 -4.18 3.65 -22.10
C VAL A 8 -5.51 3.78 -21.36
N GLU A 9 -5.48 3.49 -20.06
CA GLU A 9 -6.60 3.71 -19.16
C GLU A 9 -6.28 4.92 -18.26
N GLN A 10 -7.28 5.78 -18.09
CA GLN A 10 -7.17 6.89 -17.16
C GLN A 10 -7.57 6.45 -15.75
N HIS A 11 -6.65 6.57 -14.80
CA HIS A 11 -6.94 6.42 -13.37
C HIS A 11 -6.92 7.79 -12.68
N GLU A 12 -7.46 7.87 -11.46
CA GLU A 12 -7.44 9.12 -10.69
C GLU A 12 -5.99 9.57 -10.37
N LEU A 13 -5.06 8.63 -10.18
CA LEU A 13 -3.66 8.88 -9.81
C LEU A 13 -2.70 8.95 -10.99
N VAL A 14 -2.91 8.08 -11.98
CA VAL A 14 -1.94 7.72 -13.03
C VAL A 14 -2.65 7.48 -14.37
N TRP A 15 -1.89 7.47 -15.46
CA TRP A 15 -2.29 6.76 -16.67
C TRP A 15 -1.75 5.33 -16.59
N VAL A 16 -2.61 4.33 -16.76
CA VAL A 16 -2.20 2.92 -16.84
C VAL A 16 -1.97 2.58 -18.31
N VAL A 17 -0.74 2.24 -18.67
CA VAL A 17 -0.29 2.08 -20.04
C VAL A 17 0.12 0.63 -20.29
N SER A 18 -0.56 -0.01 -21.22
CA SER A 18 -0.21 -1.34 -21.74
C SER A 18 0.49 -1.20 -23.08
N TRP A 19 1.54 -1.98 -23.29
CA TRP A 19 2.34 -1.97 -24.51
C TRP A 19 2.57 -3.40 -25.00
N THR A 20 2.67 -3.56 -26.32
CA THR A 20 2.97 -4.85 -26.94
C THR A 20 3.65 -4.64 -28.29
N SER A 21 3.97 -5.73 -28.99
CA SER A 21 4.60 -5.61 -30.30
C SER A 21 3.61 -5.07 -31.33
N GLU A 22 4.09 -4.18 -32.19
CA GLU A 22 3.30 -3.64 -33.30
C GLU A 22 2.80 -4.78 -34.22
N GLU A 23 3.63 -5.81 -34.38
CA GLU A 23 3.33 -6.98 -35.19
C GLU A 23 2.20 -7.82 -34.59
N TYR A 24 2.16 -8.00 -33.27
CA TYR A 24 1.04 -8.66 -32.60
C TYR A 24 -0.26 -7.85 -32.75
N LEU A 25 -0.21 -6.53 -32.60
CA LEU A 25 -1.39 -5.68 -32.79
C LEU A 25 -1.95 -5.80 -34.21
N ARG A 26 -1.07 -5.86 -35.21
CA ARG A 26 -1.43 -5.96 -36.62
C ARG A 26 -1.94 -7.34 -37.03
N THR A 27 -1.28 -8.40 -36.57
CA THR A 27 -1.49 -9.77 -37.09
C THR A 27 -2.26 -10.68 -36.14
N ARG A 28 -2.27 -10.35 -34.84
CA ARG A 28 -2.73 -11.23 -33.74
C ARG A 28 -2.01 -12.58 -33.68
N ASN A 29 -0.86 -12.74 -34.36
CA ASN A 29 -0.09 -13.97 -34.27
C ASN A 29 0.56 -14.07 -32.87
N PRO A 30 0.23 -15.10 -32.07
CA PRO A 30 0.75 -15.29 -30.72
C PRO A 30 2.28 -15.42 -30.63
N ASP A 31 2.98 -15.75 -31.72
CA ASP A 31 4.44 -15.76 -31.76
C ASP A 31 5.06 -14.38 -31.46
N PHE A 32 4.28 -13.30 -31.66
CA PHE A 32 4.67 -11.93 -31.36
C PHE A 32 4.08 -11.41 -30.03
N MET A 33 3.36 -12.26 -29.29
CA MET A 33 2.79 -11.91 -27.99
C MET A 33 3.88 -11.98 -26.92
N LEU A 34 4.16 -10.85 -26.29
CA LEU A 34 5.12 -10.79 -25.19
C LEU A 34 4.47 -11.17 -23.86
N ALA A 35 5.00 -12.20 -23.22
CA ALA A 35 4.65 -12.58 -21.86
C ALA A 35 5.39 -11.69 -20.83
N GLY A 36 4.75 -11.40 -19.70
CA GLY A 36 5.39 -10.71 -18.56
C GLY A 36 5.43 -9.17 -18.65
N ASN A 37 4.83 -8.57 -19.67
CA ASN A 37 4.69 -7.11 -19.74
C ASN A 37 3.60 -6.63 -18.77
N GLY A 38 3.98 -6.45 -17.50
CA GLY A 38 3.16 -5.69 -16.57
C GLY A 38 2.96 -4.26 -17.05
N PRO A 39 1.78 -3.64 -16.82
CA PRO A 39 1.52 -2.30 -17.30
C PRO A 39 2.41 -1.27 -16.58
N TYR A 40 2.64 -0.16 -17.28
CA TYR A 40 3.31 0.99 -16.72
C TYR A 40 2.30 1.97 -16.14
N LEU A 41 2.68 2.63 -15.06
CA LEU A 41 1.95 3.74 -14.46
C LEU A 41 2.71 5.03 -14.76
N VAL A 42 2.04 5.99 -15.38
CA VAL A 42 2.56 7.34 -15.59
C VAL A 42 1.86 8.29 -14.64
N ASP A 43 2.60 8.86 -13.70
CA ASP A 43 2.08 9.81 -12.71
C ASP A 43 1.42 11.01 -13.40
N ARG A 44 0.17 11.31 -13.05
CA ARG A 44 -0.58 12.41 -13.70
C ARG A 44 -0.12 13.82 -13.30
N LEU A 45 0.54 13.97 -12.16
CA LEU A 45 0.99 15.26 -11.66
C LEU A 45 2.42 15.58 -12.09
N ASN A 46 3.31 14.58 -12.03
CA ASN A 46 4.75 14.81 -12.19
C ASN A 46 5.39 14.01 -13.35
N GLY A 47 4.61 13.14 -14.03
CA GLY A 47 5.09 12.36 -15.17
C GLY A 47 6.08 11.24 -14.83
N GLY A 48 6.25 10.90 -13.55
CA GLY A 48 7.05 9.75 -13.11
C GLY A 48 6.58 8.45 -13.74
N LEU A 49 7.52 7.57 -14.10
CA LEU A 49 7.24 6.28 -14.72
C LEU A 49 7.49 5.16 -13.73
N HIS A 50 6.50 4.30 -13.57
CA HIS A 50 6.55 3.15 -12.67
C HIS A 50 6.02 1.90 -13.36
N GLN A 51 6.40 0.73 -12.86
CA GLN A 51 5.97 -0.56 -13.36
C GLN A 51 5.23 -1.33 -12.27
N ILE A 52 4.20 -2.07 -12.65
CA ILE A 52 3.50 -3.02 -11.78
C ILE A 52 3.33 -4.35 -12.49
N GLY A 53 3.19 -5.43 -11.73
CA GLY A 53 2.82 -6.73 -12.28
C GLY A 53 1.38 -6.78 -12.79
N VAL A 54 1.09 -7.68 -13.73
CA VAL A 54 -0.26 -7.88 -14.29
C VAL A 54 -1.29 -8.20 -13.20
N VAL A 55 -0.92 -9.06 -12.23
CA VAL A 55 -1.81 -9.41 -11.10
C VAL A 55 -2.16 -8.15 -10.30
N SER A 56 -1.17 -7.33 -9.97
CA SER A 56 -1.38 -6.08 -9.24
C SER A 56 -2.30 -5.11 -9.99
N ALA A 57 -2.14 -5.03 -11.32
CA ALA A 57 -2.98 -4.19 -12.17
C ALA A 57 -4.45 -4.63 -12.15
N VAL A 58 -4.70 -5.94 -12.31
CA VAL A 58 -6.06 -6.51 -12.35
C VAL A 58 -6.76 -6.39 -10.99
N THR A 59 -6.03 -6.59 -9.89
CA THR A 59 -6.59 -6.52 -8.53
C THR A 59 -6.60 -5.10 -7.94
N LYS A 60 -5.98 -4.14 -8.62
CA LYS A 60 -5.74 -2.77 -8.12
C LYS A 60 -4.93 -2.69 -6.82
N ALA A 61 -4.21 -3.77 -6.47
CA ALA A 61 -3.42 -3.83 -5.24
C ALA A 61 -2.30 -2.79 -5.20
N TRP A 62 -1.84 -2.29 -6.36
CA TRP A 62 -0.82 -1.27 -6.47
C TRP A 62 -1.23 0.09 -5.87
N GLU A 63 -2.53 0.41 -5.78
CA GLU A 63 -2.97 1.77 -5.45
C GLU A 63 -2.53 2.23 -4.06
N VAL A 64 -2.62 1.34 -3.06
CA VAL A 64 -2.23 1.65 -1.68
C VAL A 64 -0.73 1.91 -1.60
N ASP A 65 0.08 1.03 -2.16
CA ASP A 65 1.54 1.19 -2.21
C ASP A 65 1.93 2.46 -2.99
N TYR A 66 1.22 2.78 -4.08
CA TYR A 66 1.45 4.00 -4.84
C TYR A 66 1.19 5.26 -4.02
N ARG A 67 0.04 5.32 -3.32
CA ARG A 67 -0.33 6.47 -2.48
C ARG A 67 0.69 6.68 -1.37
N VAL A 68 1.03 5.61 -0.65
CA VAL A 68 1.90 5.69 0.54
C VAL A 68 3.36 5.90 0.14
N ARG A 69 3.93 4.99 -0.66
CA ARG A 69 5.38 4.96 -0.89
C ARG A 69 5.84 5.85 -2.03
N ILE A 70 5.04 5.96 -3.09
CA ILE A 70 5.42 6.77 -4.27
C ILE A 70 4.99 8.23 -4.10
N ARG A 71 3.75 8.46 -3.65
CA ARG A 71 3.18 9.79 -3.47
C ARG A 71 3.38 10.38 -2.08
N GLY A 72 3.84 9.59 -1.11
CA GLY A 72 4.03 10.07 0.27
C GLY A 72 2.72 10.49 0.95
N GLN A 73 1.56 10.01 0.47
CA GLN A 73 0.28 10.33 1.08
C GLN A 73 0.14 9.59 2.40
N VAL A 74 -0.28 10.32 3.44
CA VAL A 74 -0.66 9.73 4.72
C VAL A 74 -1.99 9.02 4.51
N VAL A 75 -1.95 7.69 4.46
CA VAL A 75 -3.13 6.84 4.44
C VAL A 75 -3.31 6.29 5.85
N ARG A 76 -4.53 6.41 6.39
CA ARG A 76 -4.91 5.80 7.67
C ARG A 76 -4.58 4.31 7.65
N THR A 77 -3.83 3.88 8.66
CA THR A 77 -3.37 2.50 8.84
C THR A 77 -4.25 1.73 9.81
N ALA A 78 -4.12 0.40 9.81
CA ALA A 78 -4.77 -0.44 10.82
C ALA A 78 -4.31 -0.09 12.26
N VAL A 79 -3.13 0.50 12.43
CA VAL A 79 -2.64 1.00 13.72
C VAL A 79 -3.39 2.27 14.15
N ASP A 80 -3.71 3.16 13.21
CA ASP A 80 -4.52 4.35 13.50
C ASP A 80 -5.94 3.95 13.95
N ASP A 81 -6.55 2.98 13.26
CA ASP A 81 -7.87 2.46 13.63
C ASP A 81 -7.84 1.75 14.99
N LEU A 82 -6.78 0.99 15.28
CA LEU A 82 -6.55 0.41 16.61
C LEU A 82 -6.48 1.50 17.69
N HIS A 83 -5.74 2.58 17.44
CA HIS A 83 -5.60 3.67 18.41
C HIS A 83 -6.96 4.31 18.73
N ASP A 84 -7.78 4.54 17.71
CA ASP A 84 -9.12 5.08 17.89
C ASP A 84 -10.03 4.12 18.66
N GLU A 85 -10.01 2.83 18.34
CA GLU A 85 -10.76 1.79 19.07
C GLU A 85 -10.37 1.76 20.55
N VAL A 86 -9.07 1.80 20.86
CA VAL A 86 -8.56 1.76 22.24
C VAL A 86 -8.92 3.04 22.99
N ARG A 87 -8.79 4.22 22.37
CA ARG A 87 -9.21 5.50 22.98
C ARG A 87 -10.70 5.53 23.24
N ALA A 88 -11.52 5.09 22.29
CA ALA A 88 -12.97 5.01 22.44
C ALA A 88 -13.36 4.05 23.58
N ALA A 89 -12.73 2.87 23.67
CA ALA A 89 -12.97 1.92 24.75
C ALA A 89 -12.57 2.50 26.12
N ALA A 90 -11.44 3.23 26.19
CA ALA A 90 -10.99 3.88 27.42
C ALA A 90 -11.97 4.96 27.89
N ALA A 91 -12.47 5.78 26.96
CA ALA A 91 -13.43 6.84 27.26
C ALA A 91 -14.79 6.29 27.70
N ALA A 92 -15.29 5.23 27.05
CA ALA A 92 -16.62 4.70 27.31
C ALA A 92 -16.70 3.73 28.50
N ARG A 93 -15.67 2.89 28.69
CA ARG A 93 -15.72 1.73 29.62
C ARG A 93 -14.49 1.62 30.53
N GLY A 94 -13.62 2.62 30.49
CA GLY A 94 -12.42 2.69 31.30
C GLY A 94 -11.27 1.80 30.82
N ARG A 95 -10.16 1.89 31.56
CA ARG A 95 -8.85 1.34 31.20
C ARG A 95 -8.85 -0.18 30.99
N ILE A 96 -9.57 -0.94 31.82
CA ILE A 96 -9.60 -2.40 31.73
C ILE A 96 -10.16 -2.87 30.38
N HIS A 97 -11.22 -2.21 29.88
CA HIS A 97 -11.80 -2.54 28.58
C HIS A 97 -10.87 -2.15 27.43
N ALA A 98 -10.20 -0.99 27.52
CA ALA A 98 -9.20 -0.59 26.54
C ALA A 98 -8.05 -1.60 26.44
N MET A 99 -7.56 -2.09 27.58
CA MET A 99 -6.54 -3.15 27.63
C MET A 99 -7.02 -4.45 26.99
N HIS A 100 -8.29 -4.82 27.19
CA HIS A 100 -8.89 -6.00 26.55
C HIS A 100 -8.99 -5.83 25.03
N THR A 101 -9.50 -4.70 24.55
CA THR A 101 -9.57 -4.36 23.12
C THR A 101 -8.19 -4.42 22.46
N LEU A 102 -7.17 -3.83 23.10
CA LEU A 102 -5.80 -3.87 22.60
C LEU A 102 -5.28 -5.31 22.50
N ARG A 103 -5.49 -6.13 23.52
CA ARG A 103 -4.99 -7.51 23.56
C ARG A 103 -5.71 -8.43 22.57
N GLN A 104 -6.97 -8.15 22.24
CA GLN A 104 -7.70 -8.88 21.20
C GLN A 104 -7.08 -8.64 19.81
N ARG A 105 -6.65 -7.41 19.52
CA ARG A 105 -6.01 -7.05 18.25
C ARG A 105 -4.53 -7.42 18.21
N LEU A 106 -3.82 -7.30 19.34
CA LEU A 106 -2.39 -7.56 19.48
C LEU A 106 -2.12 -8.60 20.58
N PRO A 107 -2.45 -9.88 20.34
CA PRO A 107 -2.26 -10.94 21.34
C PRO A 107 -0.78 -11.20 21.69
N VAL A 108 0.15 -10.75 20.84
CA VAL A 108 1.60 -10.86 21.05
C VAL A 108 2.12 -9.97 22.19
N LEU A 109 1.41 -8.91 22.53
CA LEU A 109 1.84 -7.99 23.59
C LEU A 109 1.73 -8.64 24.97
N THR A 110 2.78 -8.50 25.76
CA THR A 110 2.76 -8.88 27.17
C THR A 110 1.82 -7.98 27.97
N HIS A 111 1.41 -8.44 29.16
CA HIS A 111 0.54 -7.64 30.03
C HIS A 111 1.15 -6.28 30.39
N ALA A 112 2.46 -6.24 30.67
CA ALA A 112 3.17 -5.01 30.97
C ALA A 112 3.16 -4.04 29.77
N GLN A 113 3.41 -4.54 28.57
CA GLN A 113 3.35 -3.72 27.35
C GLN A 113 1.93 -3.21 27.06
N VAL A 114 0.89 -4.01 27.32
CA VAL A 114 -0.50 -3.56 27.19
C VAL A 114 -0.82 -2.42 28.17
N ILE A 115 -0.36 -2.54 29.43
CA ILE A 115 -0.50 -1.48 30.44
C ILE A 115 0.21 -0.21 29.97
N GLU A 116 1.44 -0.32 29.52
CA GLU A 116 2.25 0.79 29.02
C GLU A 116 1.58 1.49 27.84
N TYR A 117 1.20 0.72 26.81
CA TYR A 117 0.55 1.21 25.60
C TYR A 117 -0.71 2.01 25.92
N VAL A 118 -1.63 1.43 26.70
CA VAL A 118 -2.91 2.08 27.02
C VAL A 118 -2.70 3.31 27.91
N THR A 119 -1.69 3.31 28.79
CA THR A 119 -1.37 4.50 29.60
C THR A 119 -0.89 5.63 28.71
N ALA A 120 0.12 5.37 27.89
CA ALA A 120 0.71 6.37 27.00
C ALA A 120 -0.32 6.89 25.98
N LEU A 121 -1.15 6.02 25.40
CA LEU A 121 -2.19 6.42 24.45
C LEU A 121 -3.30 7.27 25.09
N LYS A 122 -3.55 7.10 26.39
CA LYS A 122 -4.46 7.98 27.15
C LYS A 122 -3.83 9.36 27.34
N ASP A 123 -2.52 9.41 27.58
CA ASP A 123 -1.78 10.65 27.87
C ASP A 123 -1.31 11.37 26.57
N GLY A 124 -1.42 10.71 25.42
CA GLY A 124 -1.18 11.26 24.09
C GLY A 124 -0.85 10.20 23.04
N GLU A 125 0.44 9.99 22.82
CA GLU A 125 0.97 9.09 21.79
C GLU A 125 1.38 7.73 22.37
N ALA A 126 1.25 6.69 21.56
CA ALA A 126 1.73 5.37 21.92
C ALA A 126 3.26 5.31 21.91
N PRO A 127 3.89 4.47 22.75
CA PRO A 127 5.35 4.34 22.78
C PRO A 127 5.86 3.82 21.42
N PRO A 128 6.89 4.46 20.82
CA PRO A 128 7.34 4.12 19.46
C PRO A 128 7.67 2.63 19.26
N HIS A 129 8.34 2.01 20.23
CA HIS A 129 8.70 0.59 20.16
C HIS A 129 7.49 -0.35 20.19
N LEU A 130 6.35 0.06 20.76
CA LEU A 130 5.10 -0.70 20.71
C LEU A 130 4.31 -0.42 19.44
N VAL A 131 4.42 0.78 18.88
CA VAL A 131 3.90 1.12 17.55
C VAL A 131 4.61 0.29 16.47
N GLU A 132 5.91 0.08 16.58
CA GLU A 132 6.66 -0.82 15.69
C GLU A 132 6.12 -2.26 15.74
N VAL A 133 5.85 -2.79 16.93
CA VAL A 133 5.21 -4.10 17.09
C VAL A 133 3.82 -4.08 16.45
N ALA A 134 2.99 -3.08 16.75
CA ALA A 134 1.65 -2.97 16.19
C ALA A 134 1.66 -2.91 14.65
N ASN A 135 2.59 -2.14 14.06
CA ASN A 135 2.78 -2.07 12.62
C ASN A 135 3.15 -3.43 12.03
N ARG A 136 4.11 -4.14 12.63
CA ARG A 136 4.53 -5.46 12.14
C ARG A 136 3.39 -6.48 12.16
N GLU A 137 2.54 -6.44 13.18
CA GLU A 137 1.45 -7.41 13.35
C GLU A 137 0.18 -7.05 12.56
N LEU A 138 -0.14 -5.75 12.41
CA LEU A 138 -1.42 -5.30 11.85
C LEU A 138 -1.32 -4.73 10.44
N VAL A 139 -0.14 -4.29 10.01
CA VAL A 139 0.08 -3.77 8.66
C VAL A 139 0.72 -4.89 7.85
N PRO A 140 0.01 -5.48 6.86
CA PRO A 140 0.59 -6.51 6.02
C PRO A 140 1.87 -5.99 5.37
N PRO A 141 2.96 -6.80 5.34
CA PRO A 141 4.14 -6.43 4.59
C PRO A 141 3.75 -6.21 3.13
N VAL A 142 4.39 -5.23 2.48
CA VAL A 142 4.18 -4.99 1.05
C VAL A 142 4.61 -6.24 0.29
N ASP A 143 3.67 -6.90 -0.37
CA ASP A 143 3.98 -8.02 -1.26
C ASP A 143 4.81 -7.49 -2.44
N PRO A 144 6.07 -7.94 -2.60
CA PRO A 144 6.93 -7.49 -3.69
C PRO A 144 6.31 -7.68 -5.08
N VAL A 145 5.50 -8.73 -5.25
CA VAL A 145 4.81 -9.04 -6.53
C VAL A 145 3.71 -8.01 -6.82
N LEU A 146 3.10 -7.45 -5.78
CA LEU A 146 2.04 -6.45 -5.89
C LEU A 146 2.57 -5.01 -5.87
N SER A 147 3.85 -4.83 -5.50
CA SER A 147 4.46 -3.53 -5.31
C SER A 147 4.73 -2.76 -6.61
N VAL A 148 4.74 -1.44 -6.49
CA VAL A 148 5.10 -0.50 -7.56
C VAL A 148 6.61 -0.35 -7.64
N GLN A 149 7.19 -0.59 -8.81
CA GLN A 149 8.61 -0.33 -9.06
C GLN A 149 8.79 1.02 -9.77
N THR A 150 9.57 1.94 -9.22
CA THR A 150 9.89 3.18 -9.93
C THR A 150 10.97 2.92 -10.99
N ILE A 151 10.66 3.27 -12.23
CA ILE A 151 11.58 3.17 -13.37
C ILE A 151 12.25 4.51 -13.63
N ARG A 152 11.47 5.60 -13.62
CA ARG A 152 11.98 6.97 -13.81
C ARG A 152 11.30 7.91 -12.81
N ARG A 153 12.11 8.67 -12.08
CA ARG A 153 11.62 9.72 -11.18
C ARG A 153 11.20 10.97 -11.97
N PRO A 154 10.27 11.77 -11.44
CA PRO A 154 9.92 13.04 -12.03
C PRO A 154 11.14 13.96 -12.17
N GLY A 155 11.21 14.71 -13.28
CA GLY A 155 12.23 15.75 -13.50
C GLY A 155 13.62 15.27 -13.96
N GLN A 156 13.88 13.97 -14.11
CA GLN A 156 15.12 13.46 -14.70
C GLN A 156 14.99 13.38 -16.23
N CYS A 157 15.16 14.49 -16.94
CA CYS A 157 15.45 14.51 -18.38
C CYS A 157 16.95 14.37 -18.61
#